data_AF-A0A087CAW4-F1
#
_entry.id   AF-A0A087CAW4-F1
#
_cell.length_a   1.000
_cell.length_b   1.000
_cell.length_c   1.000
_cell.angle_alpha   90.00
_cell.angle_beta   90.00
_cell.angle_gamma   90.00
#
_symmetry.space_group_name_H-M   'P 1'
#
loop_
_entity.id
_entity.type
_entity.pdbx_description
1 polymer ?
#
loop_
_entity_poly.entity_id
_entity_poly.type
_entity_poly.pdbx_seq_one_letter_code
_entity_poly.pdbx_strand_id
1 'polypeptide(L)'
;MEVRKSKIAHLPSGTKPERLTKITASIASQRSNAKDNTKSPIRRFGENKGLDIEISLNNNMFHLTTIDSQDVTITVSSLTRIVYEKILSLCENSPRYLTAHPGKGNVRKSLRTKDMFDIASILRARTELQAQLTNADEIRFLNTLMEDIAVTKEDLAGFMNDVTMYEDQYQEEYETVNETLVPVKERIDFTDAKTMMLDLLTLILNEM
;
A
#
# COMPACT_ATOMS: atom_id res chain seq x y z
N MET A 1 33.48 -26.19 -10.85
CA MET A 1 32.99 -24.86 -10.42
C MET A 1 32.49 -24.14 -11.67
N GLU A 2 31.23 -24.37 -12.06
CA GLU A 2 30.64 -23.72 -13.24
C GLU A 2 29.84 -22.50 -12.77
N VAL A 3 30.37 -21.31 -13.02
CA VAL A 3 29.64 -20.05 -12.87
C VAL A 3 28.72 -19.91 -14.07
N ARG A 4 27.45 -20.31 -13.94
CA ARG A 4 26.44 -20.03 -14.97
C ARG A 4 25.99 -18.58 -14.82
N LYS A 5 26.42 -17.74 -15.76
CA LYS A 5 26.00 -16.34 -15.90
C LYS A 5 24.47 -16.27 -15.99
N SER A 6 23.85 -15.65 -15.00
CA SER A 6 22.44 -15.23 -15.06
C SER A 6 22.28 -14.19 -16.16
N LYS A 7 21.41 -14.46 -17.15
CA LYS A 7 20.99 -13.46 -18.12
C LYS A 7 19.98 -12.54 -17.44
N ILE A 8 20.42 -11.34 -17.12
CA ILE A 8 19.54 -10.22 -16.76
C ILE A 8 18.70 -9.92 -18.02
N ALA A 9 17.38 -10.02 -17.90
CA ALA A 9 16.49 -9.55 -18.96
C ALA A 9 16.60 -8.02 -19.03
N HIS A 10 17.27 -7.51 -20.05
CA HIS A 10 17.22 -6.09 -20.37
C HIS A 10 15.81 -5.76 -20.87
N LEU A 11 15.02 -5.08 -20.04
CA LEU A 11 13.82 -4.40 -20.52
C LEU A 11 14.26 -3.19 -21.36
N PRO A 12 13.67 -2.98 -22.55
CA PRO A 12 14.05 -1.88 -23.42
C PRO A 12 13.74 -0.54 -22.72
N SER A 13 14.77 0.27 -22.50
CA SER A 13 14.61 1.65 -22.08
C SER A 13 14.16 2.49 -23.27
N GLY A 14 13.00 3.14 -23.16
CA GLY A 14 12.61 4.22 -24.08
C GLY A 14 11.24 4.11 -24.75
N THR A 15 10.45 3.07 -24.52
CA THR A 15 9.06 3.01 -25.04
C THR A 15 8.06 3.42 -23.96
N LYS A 16 7.22 4.42 -24.25
CA LYS A 16 6.03 4.73 -23.44
C LYS A 16 5.23 3.43 -23.21
N PRO A 17 4.83 3.11 -21.97
CA PRO A 17 4.12 1.87 -21.69
C PRO A 17 2.77 1.86 -22.40
N GLU A 18 2.49 0.79 -23.16
CA GLU A 18 1.16 0.52 -23.69
C GLU A 18 0.26 0.00 -22.55
N ARG A 19 -0.98 0.50 -22.47
CA ARG A 19 -1.98 0.07 -21.47
C ARG A 19 -2.25 -1.43 -21.64
N LEU A 20 -1.83 -2.25 -20.67
CA LEU A 20 -2.22 -3.66 -20.59
C LEU A 20 -3.40 -3.84 -19.63
N THR A 21 -4.40 -4.59 -20.09
CA THR A 21 -5.66 -4.87 -19.40
C THR A 21 -5.42 -5.67 -18.12
N LYS A 22 -6.08 -5.28 -17.02
CA LYS A 22 -6.05 -5.94 -15.70
C LYS A 22 -6.36 -7.44 -15.83
N ILE A 23 -5.48 -8.30 -15.32
CA ILE A 23 -5.73 -9.75 -15.18
C ILE A 23 -5.90 -10.04 -13.69
N THR A 24 -7.08 -10.54 -13.30
CA THR A 24 -7.33 -11.08 -11.97
C THR A 24 -7.34 -12.60 -12.07
N ALA A 25 -6.43 -13.27 -11.39
CA ALA A 25 -6.38 -14.73 -11.33
C ALA A 25 -6.92 -15.18 -9.97
N SER A 26 -8.06 -15.87 -9.96
CA SER A 26 -8.58 -16.56 -8.77
C SER A 26 -8.19 -18.03 -8.84
N ILE A 27 -7.39 -18.49 -7.88
CA ILE A 27 -7.09 -19.93 -7.73
C ILE A 27 -8.23 -20.54 -6.92
N ALA A 28 -9.23 -21.09 -7.63
CA ALA A 28 -10.24 -21.93 -6.99
C ALA A 28 -9.61 -23.26 -6.60
N SER A 29 -9.62 -23.61 -5.31
CA SER A 29 -9.30 -24.98 -4.91
C SER A 29 -10.39 -25.90 -5.45
N GLN A 30 -10.05 -26.74 -6.42
CA GLN A 30 -10.95 -27.79 -6.88
C GLN A 30 -11.22 -28.76 -5.72
N ARG A 31 -12.44 -28.75 -5.19
CA ARG A 31 -13.05 -29.95 -4.61
C ARG A 31 -14.32 -30.27 -5.37
N SER A 32 -14.38 -31.53 -5.75
CA SER A 32 -15.26 -32.15 -6.72
C SER A 32 -16.73 -32.21 -6.30
N ASN A 33 -17.58 -32.06 -7.33
CA ASN A 33 -18.92 -32.63 -7.51
C ASN A 33 -20.00 -32.39 -6.43
N ALA A 34 -20.90 -31.46 -6.70
CA ALA A 34 -22.36 -31.73 -6.70
C ALA A 34 -23.11 -30.58 -7.37
N LYS A 35 -24.08 -30.94 -8.22
CA LYS A 35 -25.04 -30.06 -8.88
C LYS A 35 -25.85 -29.30 -7.82
N ASP A 36 -25.91 -27.96 -7.88
CA ASP A 36 -27.17 -27.27 -7.60
C ASP A 36 -27.21 -25.83 -8.13
N ASN A 37 -28.36 -25.49 -8.71
CA ASN A 37 -28.74 -24.17 -9.18
C ASN A 37 -28.91 -23.21 -8.00
N THR A 38 -28.43 -21.96 -8.10
CA THR A 38 -29.22 -20.73 -7.86
C THR A 38 -28.35 -19.47 -7.93
N LYS A 39 -28.89 -18.44 -8.60
CA LYS A 39 -28.42 -17.06 -8.56
C LYS A 39 -28.39 -16.57 -7.10
N SER A 40 -27.22 -16.23 -6.58
CA SER A 40 -27.08 -15.33 -5.42
C SER A 40 -25.66 -14.74 -5.40
N PRO A 41 -25.48 -13.47 -4.99
CA PRO A 41 -24.16 -12.87 -4.86
C PRO A 41 -23.38 -13.62 -3.80
N ILE A 42 -22.15 -13.99 -4.12
CA ILE A 42 -21.25 -14.70 -3.21
C ILE A 42 -21.10 -13.87 -1.93
N ARG A 43 -21.63 -14.40 -0.81
CA ARG A 43 -21.43 -13.86 0.53
C ARG A 43 -19.93 -13.79 0.78
N ARG A 44 -19.40 -12.58 0.92
CA ARG A 44 -18.03 -12.34 1.40
C ARG A 44 -18.06 -12.32 2.92
N PHE A 45 -17.04 -12.96 3.50
CA PHE A 45 -16.81 -13.31 4.91
C PHE A 45 -17.45 -14.63 5.36
N GLY A 46 -16.59 -15.65 5.53
CA GLY A 46 -16.89 -16.91 6.18
C GLY A 46 -16.03 -18.07 5.66
N GLU A 47 -15.18 -18.63 6.52
CA GLU A 47 -14.75 -20.05 6.54
C GLU A 47 -14.08 -20.69 5.30
N ASN A 48 -13.89 -19.97 4.21
CA ASN A 48 -13.03 -20.36 3.11
C ASN A 48 -11.79 -19.48 3.14
N LYS A 49 -10.64 -20.05 3.53
CA LYS A 49 -9.32 -19.41 3.39
C LYS A 49 -8.97 -19.31 1.90
N GLY A 50 -9.60 -18.39 1.19
CA GLY A 50 -9.19 -17.99 -0.14
C GLY A 50 -7.94 -17.11 -0.05
N LEU A 51 -6.97 -17.36 -0.91
CA LEU A 51 -5.85 -16.44 -1.11
C LEU A 51 -6.25 -15.47 -2.21
N ASP A 52 -6.46 -14.21 -1.85
CA ASP A 52 -6.67 -13.14 -2.81
C ASP A 52 -5.30 -12.69 -3.37
N ILE A 53 -5.12 -12.86 -4.68
CA ILE A 53 -3.92 -12.41 -5.40
C ILE A 53 -4.31 -11.22 -6.27
N GLU A 54 -3.77 -10.05 -5.95
CA GLU A 54 -3.90 -8.83 -6.76
C GLU A 54 -2.58 -8.50 -7.45
N ILE A 55 -2.64 -8.20 -8.75
CA ILE A 55 -1.48 -7.82 -9.57
C ILE A 55 -1.73 -6.44 -10.17
N SER A 56 -0.82 -5.50 -9.86
CA SER A 56 -0.80 -4.15 -10.44
C SER A 56 0.21 -4.10 -11.59
N LEU A 57 -0.27 -3.89 -12.83
CA LEU A 57 0.56 -3.97 -14.04
C LEU A 57 1.35 -2.68 -14.36
N ASN A 58 1.09 -1.57 -13.66
CA ASN A 58 1.60 -0.23 -14.02
C ASN A 58 2.56 0.38 -12.99
N ASN A 59 3.17 -0.42 -12.10
CA ASN A 59 4.13 0.12 -11.13
C ASN A 59 5.55 0.00 -11.67
N ASN A 60 6.21 1.15 -11.86
CA ASN A 60 7.64 1.22 -12.09
C ASN A 60 8.37 0.43 -10.99
N MET A 61 9.03 -0.68 -11.36
CA MET A 61 9.66 -1.63 -10.43
C MET A 61 11.00 -1.15 -9.85
N PHE A 62 11.11 0.13 -9.52
CA PHE A 62 12.24 0.62 -8.74
C PHE A 62 11.96 0.32 -7.26
N HIS A 63 13.01 0.02 -6.47
CA HIS A 63 12.94 -0.36 -5.05
C HIS A 63 12.39 -1.78 -4.75
N LEU A 64 13.05 -2.79 -5.31
CA LEU A 64 12.86 -4.19 -4.91
C LEU A 64 13.99 -4.63 -3.98
N THR A 65 13.68 -5.51 -3.04
CA THR A 65 14.64 -6.24 -2.21
C THR A 65 14.36 -7.74 -2.32
N THR A 66 15.41 -8.54 -2.13
CA THR A 66 15.29 -10.00 -2.16
C THR A 66 15.42 -10.53 -0.75
N ILE A 67 14.45 -11.34 -0.33
CA ILE A 67 14.50 -12.07 0.93
C ILE A 67 14.85 -13.51 0.59
N ASP A 68 16.05 -13.91 0.98
CA ASP A 68 16.54 -15.28 0.85
C ASP A 68 16.35 -16.02 2.17
N SER A 69 15.51 -17.05 2.15
CA SER A 69 15.45 -18.07 3.20
C SER A 69 16.06 -19.37 2.68
N GLN A 70 16.37 -20.32 3.57
CA GLN A 70 17.07 -21.55 3.22
C GLN A 70 16.43 -22.34 2.06
N ASP A 71 15.11 -22.23 1.85
CA ASP A 71 14.38 -23.00 0.84
C ASP A 71 13.58 -22.16 -0.17
N VAL A 72 13.47 -20.84 0.03
CA VAL A 72 12.66 -19.95 -0.81
C VAL A 72 13.30 -18.57 -0.91
N THR A 73 13.45 -18.10 -2.15
CA THR A 73 13.78 -16.71 -2.49
C THR A 73 12.51 -15.98 -2.91
N ILE A 74 12.21 -14.85 -2.26
CA ILE A 74 11.09 -13.98 -2.62
C ILE A 74 11.61 -12.57 -2.89
N THR A 75 11.23 -12.01 -4.04
CA THR A 75 11.44 -10.59 -4.33
C THR A 75 10.25 -9.80 -3.85
N VAL A 76 10.50 -8.80 -2.99
CA VAL A 76 9.47 -7.95 -2.39
C VAL A 76 9.82 -6.47 -2.59
N SER A 77 8.83 -5.59 -2.46
CA SER A 77 9.09 -4.14 -2.41
C SER A 77 9.96 -3.78 -1.21
N SER A 78 10.85 -2.79 -1.36
CA SER A 78 11.57 -2.21 -0.23
C SER A 78 10.61 -1.57 0.77
N LEU A 79 11.07 -1.37 2.01
CA LEU A 79 10.27 -0.65 3.02
C LEU A 79 9.96 0.78 2.58
N THR A 80 10.91 1.48 1.95
CA THR A 80 10.70 2.81 1.37
C THR A 80 9.51 2.83 0.41
N ARG A 81 9.49 1.87 -0.53
CA ARG A 81 8.41 1.73 -1.52
C ARG A 81 7.08 1.38 -0.87
N ILE A 82 7.10 0.50 0.12
CA ILE A 82 5.90 0.17 0.88
C ILE A 82 5.33 1.42 1.54
N VAL A 83 6.17 2.23 2.21
CA VAL A 83 5.74 3.47 2.84
C VAL A 83 5.16 4.45 1.81
N TYR A 84 5.75 4.60 0.63
CA TYR A 84 5.17 5.46 -0.42
C TYR A 84 3.78 5.00 -0.84
N GLU A 85 3.60 3.72 -1.16
CA GLU A 85 2.28 3.21 -1.54
C GLU A 85 1.25 3.42 -0.43
N LYS A 86 1.68 3.33 0.84
CA LYS A 86 0.82 3.64 2.00
C LYS A 86 0.46 5.11 2.05
N ILE A 87 1.42 6.02 1.94
CA ILE A 87 1.19 7.48 1.90
C ILE A 87 0.21 7.84 0.77
N LEU A 88 0.43 7.32 -0.44
CA LEU A 88 -0.45 7.55 -1.58
C LEU A 88 -1.86 7.02 -1.33
N SER A 89 -1.99 5.87 -0.66
CA SER A 89 -3.29 5.29 -0.35
C SER A 89 -4.10 6.09 0.67
N LEU A 90 -3.44 6.89 1.53
CA LEU A 90 -4.14 7.80 2.45
C LEU A 90 -4.93 8.88 1.69
N CYS A 91 -4.49 9.24 0.48
CA CYS A 91 -5.16 10.22 -0.38
C CYS A 91 -6.24 9.60 -1.28
N GLU A 92 -6.58 8.30 -1.18
CA GLU A 92 -7.58 7.66 -2.05
C GLU A 92 -8.97 8.29 -1.95
N ASN A 93 -9.27 8.95 -0.83
CA ASN A 93 -10.54 9.65 -0.61
C ASN A 93 -10.52 11.12 -1.07
N SER A 94 -9.39 11.63 -1.58
CA SER A 94 -9.29 13.03 -2.00
C SER A 94 -10.13 13.28 -3.26
N PRO A 95 -10.79 14.46 -3.39
CA PRO A 95 -11.60 14.76 -4.56
C PRO A 95 -10.84 14.64 -5.90
N ARG A 96 -9.54 14.98 -5.91
CA ARG A 96 -8.68 14.87 -7.09
C ARG A 96 -8.46 13.41 -7.48
N TYR A 97 -8.08 12.56 -6.53
CA TYR A 97 -7.91 11.12 -6.76
C TYR A 97 -9.22 10.48 -7.26
N LEU A 98 -10.34 10.77 -6.60
CA LEU A 98 -11.65 10.24 -6.96
C LEU A 98 -12.07 10.62 -8.38
N THR A 99 -11.74 11.84 -8.81
CA THR A 99 -12.02 12.33 -10.16
C THR A 99 -11.17 11.64 -11.21
N ALA A 100 -9.89 11.41 -10.92
CA ALA A 100 -8.95 10.75 -11.83
C ALA A 100 -9.16 9.22 -11.93
N HIS A 101 -9.69 8.60 -10.87
CA HIS A 101 -9.89 7.15 -10.77
C HIS A 101 -11.36 6.78 -10.51
N PRO A 102 -12.27 7.09 -11.46
CA PRO A 102 -13.70 6.79 -11.31
C PRO A 102 -13.91 5.28 -11.12
N GLY A 103 -14.58 4.91 -10.03
CA GLY A 103 -14.86 3.52 -9.68
C GLY A 103 -13.87 2.88 -8.69
N LYS A 104 -12.72 3.50 -8.40
CA LYS A 104 -11.88 3.13 -7.25
C LYS A 104 -12.38 3.75 -5.95
N GLY A 105 -13.03 4.90 -6.04
CA GLY A 105 -13.68 5.54 -4.92
C GLY A 105 -15.20 5.43 -4.97
N ASN A 106 -15.74 4.45 -4.23
CA ASN A 106 -17.11 4.36 -3.68
C ASN A 106 -17.54 2.91 -3.41
N VAL A 107 -16.71 2.13 -2.69
CA VAL A 107 -17.18 0.82 -2.20
C VAL A 107 -17.29 0.77 -0.68
N ARG A 108 -16.40 1.45 0.06
CA ARG A 108 -16.56 1.82 1.49
C ARG A 108 -15.70 3.05 1.76
N LYS A 109 -16.21 4.03 2.51
CA LYS A 109 -15.43 5.19 3.02
C LYS A 109 -14.45 4.72 4.10
N SER A 110 -13.50 3.85 3.77
CA SER A 110 -12.46 3.46 4.75
C SER A 110 -11.54 4.65 4.95
N LEU A 111 -11.25 4.97 6.21
CA LEU A 111 -10.31 6.02 6.59
C LEU A 111 -8.85 5.59 6.42
N ARG A 112 -8.61 4.37 5.92
CA ARG A 112 -7.28 3.81 5.66
C ARG A 112 -6.40 3.80 6.92
N THR A 113 -6.99 3.65 8.10
CA THR A 113 -6.28 3.68 9.39
C THR A 113 -5.30 2.51 9.56
N LYS A 114 -5.54 1.39 8.86
CA LYS A 114 -4.55 0.32 8.73
C LYS A 114 -3.25 0.81 8.09
N ASP A 115 -3.32 1.68 7.09
CA ASP A 115 -2.11 2.20 6.45
C ASP A 115 -1.37 3.16 7.37
N MET A 116 -2.07 3.89 8.25
CA MET A 116 -1.44 4.65 9.34
C MET A 116 -0.68 3.72 10.30
N PHE A 117 -1.30 2.60 10.70
CA PHE A 117 -0.64 1.58 11.53
C PHE A 117 0.60 0.99 10.82
N ASP A 118 0.48 0.62 9.54
CA ASP A 118 1.57 0.05 8.76
C ASP A 118 2.76 1.02 8.68
N ILE A 119 2.52 2.31 8.42
CA ILE A 119 3.56 3.35 8.39
C ILE A 119 4.24 3.47 9.76
N ALA A 120 3.45 3.64 10.83
CA ALA A 120 3.98 3.78 12.19
C ALA A 120 4.81 2.55 12.61
N SER A 121 4.35 1.35 12.27
CA SER A 121 5.05 0.10 12.55
C SER A 121 6.40 0.00 11.83
N ILE A 122 6.44 0.40 10.57
CA ILE A 122 7.69 0.41 9.78
C ILE A 122 8.67 1.42 10.37
N LEU A 123 8.22 2.65 10.66
CA LEU A 123 9.08 3.70 11.23
C LEU A 123 9.60 3.32 12.62
N ARG A 124 8.77 2.67 13.45
CA ARG A 124 9.17 2.19 14.78
C ARG A 124 10.23 1.09 14.68
N ALA A 125 10.10 0.20 13.70
CA ALA A 125 11.03 -0.91 13.49
C ALA A 125 12.35 -0.48 12.80
N ARG A 126 12.33 0.60 12.03
CA ARG A 126 13.46 1.11 11.23
C ARG A 126 13.52 2.63 11.33
N THR A 127 14.05 3.12 12.44
CA THR A 127 14.10 4.56 12.73
C THR A 127 14.98 5.32 11.73
N GLU A 128 15.97 4.66 11.11
CA GLU A 128 16.80 5.21 10.05
C GLU A 128 16.02 5.51 8.75
N LEU A 129 14.86 4.88 8.56
CA LEU A 129 14.08 5.01 7.33
C LEU A 129 13.49 6.41 7.18
N GLN A 130 13.19 7.11 8.28
CA GLN A 130 12.63 8.46 8.21
C GLN A 130 13.56 9.41 7.44
N ALA A 131 14.85 9.42 7.78
CA ALA A 131 15.84 10.26 7.09
C ALA A 131 16.04 9.85 5.62
N GLN A 132 15.87 8.55 5.30
CA GLN A 132 15.90 8.08 3.92
C GLN A 132 14.69 8.59 3.14
N LEU A 133 13.47 8.46 3.69
CA LEU A 133 12.23 8.86 3.05
C LEU A 133 12.17 10.37 2.73
N THR A 134 12.89 11.20 3.48
CA THR A 134 12.90 12.66 3.33
C THR A 134 14.11 13.18 2.55
N ASN A 135 14.89 12.32 1.90
CA ASN A 135 15.99 12.78 1.06
C ASN A 135 15.50 13.26 -0.32
N ALA A 136 16.25 14.15 -0.97
CA ALA A 136 15.79 14.82 -2.20
C ALA A 136 15.51 13.89 -3.39
N ASP A 137 16.21 12.76 -3.52
CA ASP A 137 15.98 11.81 -4.61
C ASP A 137 14.70 10.99 -4.37
N GLU A 138 14.49 10.59 -3.12
CA GLU A 138 13.31 9.88 -2.65
C GLU A 138 12.04 10.74 -2.70
N ILE A 139 12.13 12.02 -2.33
CA ILE A 139 11.03 12.99 -2.49
C ILE A 139 10.67 13.19 -3.97
N ARG A 140 11.68 13.28 -4.86
CA ARG A 140 11.43 13.39 -6.31
C ARG A 140 10.74 12.14 -6.86
N PHE A 141 11.11 10.97 -6.37
CA PHE A 141 10.46 9.73 -6.74
C PHE A 141 9.01 9.70 -6.25
N LEU A 142 8.74 10.06 -5.00
CA LEU A 142 7.38 10.18 -4.46
C LEU A 142 6.53 11.15 -5.29
N ASN A 143 7.07 12.31 -5.66
CA ASN A 143 6.39 13.28 -6.53
C ASN A 143 5.99 12.66 -7.88
N THR A 144 6.88 11.87 -8.49
CA THR A 144 6.58 11.17 -9.75
C THR A 144 5.40 10.20 -9.57
N LEU A 145 5.37 9.46 -8.47
CA LEU A 145 4.28 8.53 -8.18
C LEU A 145 2.95 9.25 -7.92
N MET A 146 2.99 10.39 -7.23
CA MET A 146 1.82 11.22 -6.97
C MET A 146 1.21 11.75 -8.27
N GLU A 147 2.04 12.25 -9.19
CA GLU A 147 1.62 12.69 -10.52
C GLU A 147 0.93 11.56 -11.30
N ASP A 148 1.49 10.35 -11.28
CA ASP A 148 0.94 9.18 -11.98
C ASP A 148 -0.48 8.80 -11.52
N ILE A 149 -0.82 9.11 -10.26
CA ILE A 149 -2.14 8.83 -9.69
C ILE A 149 -2.98 10.10 -9.45
N ALA A 150 -2.57 11.24 -9.98
CA ALA A 150 -3.24 12.53 -9.83
C ALA A 150 -3.50 12.95 -8.37
N VAL A 151 -2.53 12.66 -7.49
CA VAL A 151 -2.45 13.18 -6.12
C VAL A 151 -1.46 14.34 -6.11
N THR A 152 -1.70 15.35 -5.27
CA THR A 152 -0.79 16.48 -5.08
C THR A 152 -0.44 16.69 -3.62
N LYS A 153 0.50 17.60 -3.34
CA LYS A 153 0.84 17.97 -1.96
C LYS A 153 -0.33 18.56 -1.17
N GLU A 154 -1.28 19.23 -1.84
CA GLU A 154 -2.49 19.71 -1.19
C GLU A 154 -3.43 18.57 -0.77
N ASP A 155 -3.45 17.45 -1.49
CA ASP A 155 -4.21 16.27 -1.08
C ASP A 155 -3.62 15.62 0.18
N LEU A 156 -2.28 15.58 0.28
CA LEU A 156 -1.58 15.11 1.49
C LEU A 156 -1.83 16.04 2.68
N ALA A 157 -1.70 17.35 2.48
CA ALA A 157 -1.99 18.34 3.52
C ALA A 157 -3.47 18.29 3.94
N GLY A 158 -4.38 18.06 2.98
CA GLY A 158 -5.80 17.84 3.23
C GLY A 158 -6.04 16.63 4.15
N PHE A 159 -5.40 15.50 3.85
CA PHE A 159 -5.48 14.31 4.71
C PHE A 159 -4.98 14.58 6.14
N MET A 160 -3.86 15.31 6.32
CA MET A 160 -3.35 15.65 7.65
C MET A 160 -4.35 16.48 8.47
N ASN A 161 -5.03 17.43 7.80
CA ASN A 161 -6.10 18.20 8.41
C ASN A 161 -7.31 17.34 8.75
N ASP A 162 -7.69 16.40 7.86
CA ASP A 162 -8.82 15.49 8.09
C ASP A 162 -8.59 14.58 9.31
N VAL A 163 -7.39 14.01 9.48
CA VAL A 163 -7.04 13.20 10.66
C VAL A 163 -7.16 14.02 11.95
N THR A 164 -6.82 15.30 11.90
CA THR A 164 -6.91 16.20 13.05
C THR A 164 -8.35 16.62 13.33
N MET A 165 -9.13 16.90 12.28
CA MET A 165 -10.51 17.38 12.39
C MET A 165 -11.49 16.27 12.78
N TYR A 166 -11.27 15.05 12.31
CA TYR A 166 -12.13 13.89 12.55
C TYR A 166 -11.45 12.81 13.39
N GLU A 167 -10.59 13.24 14.32
CA GLU A 167 -9.72 12.37 15.13
C GLU A 167 -10.43 11.17 15.74
N ASP A 168 -11.59 11.37 16.37
CA ASP A 168 -12.35 10.30 17.02
C ASP A 168 -12.72 9.16 16.05
N GLN A 169 -13.06 9.48 14.79
CA GLN A 169 -13.42 8.48 13.79
C GLN A 169 -12.20 7.67 13.33
N TYR A 170 -11.06 8.34 13.17
CA TYR A 170 -9.80 7.69 12.87
C TYR A 170 -9.34 6.81 14.02
N GLN A 171 -9.49 7.28 15.26
CA GLN A 171 -9.15 6.50 16.45
C GLN A 171 -9.99 5.22 16.54
N GLU A 172 -11.32 5.32 16.37
CA GLU A 172 -12.22 4.16 16.44
C GLU A 172 -11.88 3.08 15.39
N GLU A 173 -11.69 3.47 14.12
CA GLU A 173 -11.32 2.52 13.06
C GLU A 173 -9.91 1.95 13.31
N TYR A 174 -8.96 2.77 13.78
CA TYR A 174 -7.60 2.35 14.10
C TYR A 174 -7.56 1.33 15.25
N GLU A 175 -8.25 1.60 16.36
CA GLU A 175 -8.31 0.71 17.52
C GLU A 175 -8.91 -0.64 17.12
N THR A 176 -9.95 -0.63 16.29
CA THR A 176 -10.53 -1.86 15.74
C THR A 176 -9.48 -2.67 14.96
N VAL A 177 -8.68 -2.03 14.10
CA VAL A 177 -7.59 -2.69 13.36
C VAL A 177 -6.52 -3.23 14.31
N ASN A 178 -6.08 -2.42 15.26
CA ASN A 178 -5.02 -2.73 16.21
C ASN A 178 -5.42 -3.89 17.14
N GLU A 179 -6.69 -3.96 17.56
CA GLU A 179 -7.17 -5.02 18.42
C GLU A 179 -7.39 -6.35 17.69
N THR A 180 -7.86 -6.29 16.44
CA THR A 180 -8.24 -7.47 15.66
C THR A 180 -7.07 -8.13 14.92
N LEU A 181 -6.09 -7.34 14.44
CA LEU A 181 -5.04 -7.83 13.56
C LEU A 181 -3.65 -7.91 14.21
N VAL A 182 -3.44 -7.26 15.36
CA VAL A 182 -2.11 -7.06 15.92
C VAL A 182 -1.96 -7.75 17.29
N PRO A 183 -0.91 -8.59 17.49
CA PRO A 183 -0.60 -9.15 18.79
C PRO A 183 -0.39 -8.05 19.85
N VAL A 184 -0.87 -8.26 21.08
CA VAL A 184 -0.84 -7.24 22.16
C VAL A 184 0.51 -6.56 22.34
N LYS A 185 1.61 -7.32 22.26
CA LYS A 185 2.99 -6.81 22.44
C LYS A 185 3.51 -5.95 21.28
N GLU A 186 2.86 -5.99 20.12
CA GLU A 186 3.22 -5.29 18.89
C GLU A 186 2.28 -4.10 18.62
N ARG A 187 1.28 -3.89 19.47
CA ARG A 187 0.33 -2.78 19.34
C ARG A 187 1.04 -1.45 19.49
N ILE A 188 0.57 -0.47 18.73
CA ILE A 188 1.00 0.92 18.78
C ILE A 188 -0.25 1.73 19.10
N ASP A 189 -0.19 2.56 20.13
CA ASP A 189 -1.30 3.42 20.50
C ASP A 189 -1.62 4.43 19.38
N PHE A 190 -2.89 4.79 19.23
CA PHE A 190 -3.32 5.66 18.14
C PHE A 190 -2.57 7.00 18.14
N THR A 191 -2.43 7.63 19.31
CA THR A 191 -1.70 8.90 19.48
C THR A 191 -0.26 8.82 18.98
N ASP A 192 0.44 7.73 19.30
CA ASP A 192 1.82 7.52 18.87
C ASP A 192 1.89 7.33 17.35
N ALA A 193 1.03 6.46 16.79
CA ALA A 193 1.00 6.21 15.36
C ALA A 193 0.63 7.44 14.54
N LYS A 194 -0.38 8.19 15.00
CA LYS A 194 -0.78 9.49 14.44
C LYS A 194 0.40 10.46 14.46
N THR A 195 1.10 10.60 15.58
CA THR A 195 2.24 11.52 15.72
C THR A 195 3.36 11.14 14.75
N MET A 196 3.80 9.88 14.76
CA MET A 196 4.87 9.40 13.86
C MET A 196 4.53 9.61 12.38
N MET A 197 3.28 9.35 12.00
CA MET A 197 2.82 9.53 10.63
C MET A 197 2.72 11.02 10.26
N LEU A 198 2.12 11.86 11.11
CA LEU A 198 1.99 13.31 10.84
C LEU A 198 3.36 13.99 10.80
N ASP A 199 4.30 13.59 11.66
CA ASP A 199 5.68 14.09 11.63
C ASP A 199 6.36 13.73 10.31
N LEU A 200 6.26 12.47 9.87
CA LEU A 200 6.79 12.06 8.56
C LEU A 200 6.17 12.86 7.42
N LEU A 201 4.84 13.00 7.38
CA LEU A 201 4.16 13.74 6.32
C LEU A 201 4.53 15.22 6.33
N THR A 202 4.70 15.83 7.52
CA THR A 202 5.17 17.21 7.66
C THR A 202 6.57 17.37 7.07
N LEU A 203 7.49 16.45 7.38
CA LEU A 203 8.84 16.47 6.82
C LEU A 203 8.81 16.33 5.30
N ILE A 204 8.04 15.38 4.77
CA ILE A 204 7.90 15.19 3.33
C ILE A 204 7.37 16.46 2.66
N LEU A 205 6.31 17.07 3.20
CA LEU A 205 5.71 18.29 2.63
C LEU A 205 6.67 19.49 2.65
N ASN A 206 7.54 19.59 3.64
CA ASN A 206 8.53 20.67 3.72
C ASN A 206 9.64 20.55 2.67
N GLU A 207 9.88 19.33 2.16
CA GLU A 207 10.89 19.05 1.15
C GLU A 207 10.33 19.08 -0.30
N MET A 208 9.02 19.33 -0.49
CA MET A 208 8.29 19.33 -1.77
C MET A 208 8.00 20.72 -2.37
#